data_AF-A0AAD6WGM9-F1
#
_entry.id   AF-A0AAD6WGM9-F1
#
_cell.length_a   1.000
_cell.length_b   1.000
_cell.length_c   1.000
_cell.angle_alpha   90.00
_cell.angle_beta   90.00
_cell.angle_gamma   90.00
#
_symmetry.space_group_name_H-M   'P 1'
#
loop_
_entity.id
_entity.type
_entity.pdbx_description
1 polymer ?
#
loop_
_entity_poly.entity_id
_entity_poly.type
_entity_poly.pdbx_seq_one_letter_code
_entity_poly.pdbx_strand_id
1 'polypeptide(L)'
;MIGFGWTISKFFWYLYFMYLTLLYFTFYGMMAVAVSPNHQIASVISAAFYGIWNVFSGFVIPRSRMPVWWRWYSWICPVFWTLYGLVASQFGDMKDRLETGETVDQFVTTYLDFKHDFLGVVAAVILGFTVLFAITFAISIKLFNFQRR
;
A
#
# COMPACT_ATOMS: atom_id res chain seq x y z
N MET A 1 -4.79 -22.73 7.41
CA MET A 1 -4.09 -21.77 6.51
C MET A 1 -5.14 -20.89 5.85
N ILE A 2 -4.86 -19.63 5.57
CA ILE A 2 -5.80 -18.51 5.28
C ILE A 2 -6.79 -18.74 4.12
N GLY A 3 -6.71 -19.86 3.39
CA GLY A 3 -7.75 -20.29 2.44
C GLY A 3 -7.65 -19.63 1.05
N PHE A 4 -6.50 -19.04 0.71
CA PHE A 4 -6.28 -18.47 -0.63
C PHE A 4 -6.24 -19.53 -1.72
N GLY A 5 -6.61 -19.12 -2.94
CA GLY A 5 -6.60 -20.00 -4.10
C GLY A 5 -5.20 -20.60 -4.34
N TRP A 6 -5.13 -21.92 -4.48
CA TRP A 6 -3.87 -22.68 -4.60
C TRP A 6 -3.24 -22.59 -6.00
N THR A 7 -3.16 -21.39 -6.57
CA THR A 7 -2.53 -21.14 -7.87
C THR A 7 -1.16 -20.51 -7.67
N ILE A 8 -0.15 -21.04 -8.37
CA ILE A 8 1.24 -20.56 -8.30
C ILE A 8 1.34 -19.07 -8.62
N SER A 9 0.56 -18.59 -9.60
CA SER A 9 0.51 -17.16 -9.95
C SER A 9 0.06 -16.28 -8.77
N LYS A 10 -1.02 -16.67 -8.07
CA LYS A 10 -1.53 -15.94 -6.89
C LYS A 10 -0.52 -15.92 -5.75
N PHE A 11 0.23 -17.00 -5.56
CA PHE A 11 1.31 -17.06 -4.58
C PHE A 11 2.43 -16.06 -4.89
N PHE A 12 2.91 -16.01 -6.14
CA PHE A 12 3.95 -15.05 -6.53
C PHE A 12 3.48 -13.60 -6.46
N TRP A 13 2.24 -13.32 -6.85
CA TRP A 13 1.64 -11.99 -6.68
C TRP A 13 1.58 -11.57 -5.21
N TYR A 14 1.10 -12.48 -4.34
CA TYR A 14 1.07 -12.24 -2.91
C TYR A 14 2.48 -11.97 -2.36
N LEU A 15 3.46 -12.81 -2.71
CA LEU A 15 4.85 -12.65 -2.30
C LEU A 15 5.43 -11.31 -2.78
N TYR A 16 5.19 -10.94 -4.03
CA TYR A 16 5.64 -9.67 -4.60
C TYR A 16 5.08 -8.46 -3.83
N PHE A 17 3.75 -8.40 -3.65
CA PHE A 17 3.11 -7.28 -2.96
C PHE A 17 3.50 -7.22 -1.49
N MET A 18 3.57 -8.35 -0.79
CA MET A 18 4.00 -8.40 0.60
C MET A 18 5.46 -8.00 0.76
N TYR A 19 6.35 -8.52 -0.08
CA TYR A 19 7.78 -8.22 -0.03
C TYR A 19 8.03 -6.73 -0.26
N LEU A 20 7.48 -6.15 -1.33
CA LEU A 20 7.64 -4.73 -1.60
C LEU A 20 6.98 -3.85 -0.53
N THR A 21 5.89 -4.32 0.07
CA THR A 21 5.24 -3.61 1.18
C THR A 21 6.17 -3.49 2.38
N LEU A 22 6.73 -4.62 2.82
CA LEU A 22 7.69 -4.62 3.92
C LEU A 22 8.94 -3.81 3.58
N LEU A 23 9.41 -3.89 2.34
CA LEU A 23 10.58 -3.16 1.87
C LEU A 23 10.34 -1.64 1.87
N TYR A 24 9.23 -1.15 1.33
CA TYR A 24 8.95 0.29 1.33
C TYR A 24 8.70 0.81 2.75
N PHE A 25 8.05 0.05 3.63
CA PHE A 25 7.87 0.45 5.03
C PHE A 25 9.21 0.57 5.75
N THR A 26 10.14 -0.33 5.44
CA THR A 26 11.52 -0.27 5.97
C THR A 26 12.24 0.98 5.47
N PHE A 27 12.19 1.27 4.17
CA PHE A 27 12.77 2.50 3.62
C PHE A 27 12.12 3.77 4.17
N TYR A 28 10.81 3.76 4.37
CA TYR A 28 10.09 4.87 4.99
C TYR A 28 10.54 5.11 6.44
N GLY A 29 10.65 4.06 7.25
CA GLY A 29 11.16 4.18 8.62
C GLY A 29 12.59 4.72 8.68
N MET A 30 13.46 4.21 7.80
CA MET A 30 14.84 4.69 7.68
C MET A 30 14.91 6.17 7.22
N MET A 31 14.06 6.55 6.26
CA MET A 31 13.90 7.95 5.81
C MET A 31 13.44 8.86 6.95
N ALA A 32 12.42 8.45 7.71
CA ALA A 32 11.88 9.24 8.80
C ALA A 32 12.95 9.52 9.88
N VAL A 33 13.76 8.52 10.23
CA VAL A 33 14.88 8.69 11.16
C VAL A 33 15.95 9.62 10.58
N ALA A 34 16.34 9.44 9.31
CA ALA A 34 17.37 10.24 8.66
C ALA A 34 17.02 11.73 8.49
N VAL A 35 15.74 12.05 8.29
CA VAL A 35 15.26 13.44 8.14
C VAL A 35 15.07 14.11 9.51
N SER A 36 14.77 13.33 10.55
CA SER A 36 14.51 13.86 11.88
C SER A 36 15.80 14.13 12.67
N PRO A 37 15.82 15.17 13.53
CA PRO A 37 16.97 15.44 14.40
C PRO A 37 17.07 14.49 15.61
N ASN A 38 15.98 13.78 15.96
CA ASN A 38 15.95 12.82 17.07
C ASN A 38 14.90 11.72 16.83
N HIS A 39 15.18 10.51 17.31
CA HIS A 39 14.33 9.32 17.19
C HIS A 39 12.90 9.51 17.74
N GLN A 40 12.73 10.30 18.80
CA GLN A 40 11.41 10.63 19.35
C GLN A 40 10.54 11.38 18.33
N ILE A 41 11.11 12.39 17.66
CA ILE A 41 10.42 13.17 16.63
C ILE A 41 10.14 12.28 15.40
N ALA A 42 11.11 11.44 15.01
CA ALA A 42 10.94 10.45 13.93
C ALA A 42 9.72 9.55 14.17
N SER A 43 9.58 9.06 15.41
CA SER A 43 8.50 8.16 15.81
C SER A 43 7.14 8.87 15.74
N VAL A 44 7.03 10.10 16.27
CA VAL A 44 5.78 10.88 16.22
C VAL A 44 5.35 11.16 14.78
N ILE A 45 6.29 11.58 13.92
CA ILE A 45 6.00 11.85 12.51
C ILE A 45 5.54 10.55 11.81
N SER A 46 6.28 9.46 11.99
CA SER A 46 5.94 8.17 11.39
C SER A 46 4.56 7.68 11.83
N ALA A 47 4.24 7.77 13.12
CA ALA A 47 2.95 7.38 13.67
C ALA A 47 1.79 8.19 13.08
N ALA A 48 1.98 9.50 12.89
CA ALA A 48 0.98 10.35 12.26
C ALA A 48 0.70 9.93 10.81
N PHE A 49 1.75 9.69 10.01
CA PHE A 49 1.60 9.23 8.63
C PHE A 49 1.00 7.83 8.54
N TYR A 50 1.37 6.90 9.43
CA TYR A 50 0.73 5.58 9.48
C TYR A 50 -0.76 5.67 9.80
N GLY A 51 -1.17 6.57 10.70
CA GLY A 51 -2.58 6.83 10.98
C GLY A 51 -3.33 7.33 9.74
N ILE A 52 -2.76 8.30 9.03
CA ILE A 52 -3.36 8.83 7.81
C ILE A 52 -3.43 7.75 6.72
N TRP A 53 -2.35 7.01 6.48
CA TRP A 53 -2.35 5.92 5.51
C TRP A 53 -3.37 4.85 5.85
N ASN A 54 -3.56 4.51 7.13
CA ASN A 54 -4.55 3.53 7.56
C ASN A 54 -5.99 3.94 7.17
N VAL A 55 -6.37 5.19 7.45
CA VAL A 55 -7.71 5.72 7.13
C VAL A 55 -7.96 5.75 5.62
N PHE A 56 -6.98 6.20 4.85
CA PHE A 56 -7.12 6.39 3.40
C PHE A 56 -6.65 5.21 2.55
N SER A 57 -6.30 4.09 3.19
CA SER A 57 -5.86 2.85 2.53
C SER A 57 -6.96 2.21 1.66
N GLY A 58 -8.21 2.66 1.76
CA GLY A 58 -9.33 2.09 1.01
C GLY A 58 -10.02 0.92 1.72
N PHE A 59 -9.47 0.45 2.86
CA PHE A 59 -10.11 -0.58 3.68
C PHE A 59 -11.14 0.00 4.66
N VAL A 60 -10.74 1.01 5.45
CA VAL A 60 -11.63 1.65 6.45
C VAL A 60 -12.72 2.45 5.73
N ILE A 61 -12.33 3.24 4.74
CA ILE A 61 -13.24 4.01 3.90
C ILE A 61 -12.96 3.62 2.44
N PRO A 62 -13.88 2.87 1.79
CA PRO A 62 -13.76 2.56 0.38
C PRO A 62 -13.64 3.82 -0.45
N ARG A 63 -12.77 3.80 -1.48
CA ARG A 63 -12.52 4.95 -2.35
C ARG A 63 -13.80 5.47 -3.02
N SER A 64 -14.75 4.59 -3.34
CA SER A 64 -16.07 4.93 -3.90
C SER A 64 -16.89 5.83 -2.97
N ARG A 65 -16.79 5.60 -1.66
CA ARG A 65 -17.53 6.31 -0.60
C ARG A 65 -16.79 7.51 -0.02
N MET A 66 -15.52 7.70 -0.37
CA MET A 66 -14.78 8.89 0.03
C MET A 66 -15.32 10.15 -0.66
N PRO A 67 -15.40 11.29 0.05
CA PRO A 67 -15.74 12.57 -0.55
C PRO A 67 -14.82 12.90 -1.73
N VAL A 68 -15.38 13.45 -2.81
CA VAL A 68 -14.68 13.63 -4.10
C VAL A 68 -13.36 14.38 -3.94
N TRP A 69 -13.32 15.39 -3.05
CA TRP A 69 -12.14 16.19 -2.78
C TRP A 69 -11.03 15.47 -2.02
N TRP A 70 -11.29 14.34 -1.35
CA TRP A 70 -10.27 13.51 -0.68
C TRP A 70 -9.80 12.32 -1.52
N ARG A 71 -10.49 11.99 -2.62
CA ARG A 71 -10.19 10.80 -3.45
C ARG A 71 -8.79 10.78 -4.04
N TRP A 72 -8.18 11.94 -4.28
CA TRP A 72 -6.82 12.01 -4.80
C TRP A 72 -5.78 11.49 -3.79
N TYR A 73 -6.03 11.62 -2.48
CA TYR A 73 -5.07 11.21 -1.46
C TYR A 73 -4.83 9.69 -1.48
N SER A 74 -5.85 8.90 -1.79
CA SER A 74 -5.70 7.44 -1.98
C SER A 74 -4.66 7.08 -3.04
N TRP A 75 -4.44 7.92 -4.06
CA TRP A 75 -3.44 7.67 -5.10
C TRP A 75 -2.01 7.92 -4.64
N ILE A 76 -1.80 8.78 -3.63
CA ILE A 76 -0.48 9.06 -3.05
C ILE A 76 -0.20 8.12 -1.86
N CYS A 77 -1.22 7.51 -1.29
CA CYS A 77 -1.08 6.54 -0.20
C CYS A 77 -0.49 5.22 -0.72
N PRO A 78 0.73 4.81 -0.31
CA PRO A 78 1.33 3.55 -0.75
C PRO A 78 0.52 2.32 -0.28
N VAL A 79 -0.11 2.42 0.90
CA VAL A 79 -0.92 1.34 1.49
C VAL A 79 -2.18 1.05 0.66
N PHE A 80 -2.75 2.07 0.01
CA PHE A 80 -3.88 1.88 -0.90
C PHE A 80 -3.51 0.95 -2.06
N TRP A 81 -2.33 1.15 -2.65
CA TRP A 81 -1.84 0.32 -3.74
C TRP A 81 -1.53 -1.11 -3.28
N THR A 82 -0.96 -1.28 -2.09
CA THR A 82 -0.76 -2.62 -1.50
C THR A 82 -2.08 -3.38 -1.36
N LEU A 83 -3.10 -2.74 -0.79
CA LEU A 83 -4.40 -3.38 -0.61
C LEU A 83 -5.08 -3.66 -1.94
N TYR A 84 -5.00 -2.73 -2.90
CA TYR A 84 -5.46 -2.98 -4.26
C TYR A 84 -4.79 -4.23 -4.82
N GLY A 85 -3.46 -4.29 -4.81
CA GLY A 85 -2.69 -5.39 -5.41
C GLY A 85 -3.00 -6.74 -4.76
N LEU A 86 -3.08 -6.79 -3.44
CA LEU A 86 -3.43 -8.00 -2.71
C LEU A 86 -4.87 -8.44 -2.99
N VAL A 87 -5.84 -7.53 -2.89
CA VAL A 87 -7.25 -7.88 -3.08
C VAL A 87 -7.53 -8.26 -4.53
N ALA A 88 -7.07 -7.48 -5.49
CA ALA A 88 -7.28 -7.76 -6.91
C ALA A 88 -6.59 -9.07 -7.36
N SER A 89 -5.39 -9.39 -6.83
CA SER A 89 -4.69 -10.63 -7.20
C SER A 89 -5.29 -11.89 -6.56
N GLN A 90 -5.82 -11.79 -5.34
CA GLN A 90 -6.36 -12.95 -4.65
C GLN A 90 -7.84 -13.19 -4.97
N PHE A 91 -8.63 -12.12 -5.05
CA PHE A 91 -10.10 -12.18 -5.07
C PHE A 91 -10.72 -11.63 -6.37
N GLY A 92 -9.97 -10.92 -7.21
CA GLY A 92 -10.49 -10.28 -8.43
C GLY A 92 -10.89 -11.24 -9.56
N ASP A 93 -10.76 -12.55 -9.37
CA ASP A 93 -11.16 -13.60 -10.30
C ASP A 93 -12.07 -14.65 -9.63
N MET A 94 -12.43 -14.44 -8.36
CA MET A 94 -13.27 -15.38 -7.60
C MET A 94 -14.75 -15.16 -7.91
N LYS A 95 -15.39 -16.22 -8.42
CA LYS A 95 -16.82 -16.22 -8.78
C LYS A 95 -17.73 -16.80 -7.70
N ASP A 96 -17.18 -17.08 -6.52
CA ASP A 96 -17.96 -17.56 -5.39
C ASP A 96 -19.00 -16.52 -5.00
N ARG A 97 -20.21 -16.98 -4.64
CA ARG A 97 -21.31 -16.11 -4.26
C ARG A 97 -21.23 -15.77 -2.77
N LEU A 98 -21.35 -14.49 -2.47
CA LEU A 98 -21.54 -13.99 -1.13
C LEU A 98 -22.98 -14.25 -0.66
N GLU A 99 -23.22 -14.17 0.65
CA GLU A 99 -24.56 -14.27 1.24
C GLU A 99 -25.51 -13.17 0.72
N THR A 100 -24.96 -12.06 0.23
CA THR A 100 -25.67 -10.98 -0.44
C THR A 100 -26.16 -11.31 -1.86
N GLY A 101 -25.75 -12.46 -2.42
CA GLY A 101 -26.14 -12.94 -3.75
C GLY A 101 -25.21 -12.49 -4.89
N GLU A 102 -24.32 -11.52 -4.64
CA GLU A 102 -23.31 -11.06 -5.59
C GLU A 102 -22.06 -11.96 -5.58
N THR A 103 -21.30 -11.98 -6.67
CA THR A 103 -20.01 -12.69 -6.70
C THR A 103 -18.90 -11.88 -6.03
N VAL A 104 -17.86 -12.54 -5.51
CA VAL A 104 -16.71 -11.87 -4.89
C VAL A 104 -16.05 -10.87 -5.84
N ASP A 105 -15.84 -11.23 -7.10
CA ASP A 105 -15.30 -10.33 -8.13
C ASP A 105 -16.19 -9.09 -8.35
N GLN A 106 -17.52 -9.26 -8.41
CA GLN A 106 -18.46 -8.15 -8.52
C GLN A 106 -18.38 -7.21 -7.32
N PHE A 107 -18.22 -7.73 -6.10
CA PHE A 107 -18.04 -6.93 -4.91
C PHE A 107 -16.72 -6.14 -4.96
N VAL A 108 -15.61 -6.80 -5.30
CA VAL A 108 -14.28 -6.17 -5.41
C VAL A 108 -14.29 -5.05 -6.45
N THR A 109 -14.95 -5.27 -7.59
CA THR A 109 -15.03 -4.28 -8.66
C THR A 109 -16.00 -3.13 -8.31
N THR A 110 -17.19 -3.43 -7.78
CA THR A 110 -18.25 -2.42 -7.59
C THR A 110 -18.06 -1.61 -6.32
N TYR A 111 -17.66 -2.26 -5.24
CA TYR A 111 -17.56 -1.63 -3.93
C TYR A 111 -16.17 -1.04 -3.68
N LEU A 112 -15.09 -1.76 -4.01
CA LEU A 112 -13.72 -1.30 -3.81
C LEU A 112 -13.12 -0.56 -5.02
N ASP A 113 -13.74 -0.65 -6.21
CA ASP A 113 -13.22 -0.10 -7.48
C ASP A 113 -11.84 -0.70 -7.85
N PHE A 114 -11.62 -1.98 -7.51
CA PHE A 114 -10.40 -2.71 -7.80
C PHE A 114 -10.59 -3.63 -9.01
N LYS A 115 -9.83 -3.37 -10.07
CA LYS A 115 -9.83 -4.12 -11.32
C LYS A 115 -8.61 -5.02 -11.42
N HIS A 116 -8.83 -6.30 -11.73
CA HIS A 116 -7.75 -7.30 -11.91
C HIS A 116 -6.81 -6.93 -13.07
N ASP A 117 -7.33 -6.41 -14.18
CA ASP A 117 -6.53 -5.99 -15.35
C ASP A 117 -5.51 -4.89 -15.02
N PHE A 118 -5.72 -4.14 -13.94
CA PHE A 118 -4.85 -3.06 -13.52
C PHE A 118 -3.66 -3.51 -12.64
N LEU A 119 -3.57 -4.80 -12.31
CA LEU A 119 -2.55 -5.35 -11.41
C LEU A 119 -1.11 -5.00 -11.83
N GLY A 120 -0.82 -5.01 -13.14
CA GLY A 120 0.51 -4.65 -13.64
C GLY A 120 0.88 -3.19 -13.32
N VAL A 121 -0.07 -2.26 -13.39
CA VAL A 121 0.15 -0.85 -13.05
C VAL A 121 0.34 -0.70 -11.55
N VAL A 122 -0.49 -1.37 -10.74
CA VAL A 122 -0.37 -1.38 -9.27
C VAL A 122 1.01 -1.87 -8.85
N ALA A 123 1.50 -2.93 -9.50
CA ALA A 123 2.82 -3.50 -9.25
C ALA A 123 3.94 -2.50 -9.53
N ALA A 124 3.87 -1.78 -10.65
CA ALA A 124 4.83 -0.74 -11.02
C ALA A 124 4.77 0.46 -10.06
N VAL A 125 3.59 0.88 -9.64
CA VAL A 125 3.41 2.00 -8.71
C VAL A 125 4.02 1.70 -7.34
N ILE A 126 3.81 0.50 -6.79
CA ILE A 126 4.41 0.10 -5.52
C ILE A 126 5.93 0.08 -5.62
N LEU A 127 6.48 -0.49 -6.70
CA LEU A 127 7.93 -0.44 -6.95
C LEU A 127 8.44 1.00 -7.02
N GLY A 128 7.69 1.90 -7.67
CA GLY A 128 7.97 3.33 -7.72
C GLY A 128 8.04 3.97 -6.34
N PHE A 129 7.07 3.70 -5.45
CA PHE A 129 7.09 4.17 -4.06
C PHE A 129 8.29 3.60 -3.28
N THR A 130 8.60 2.32 -3.45
CA THR A 130 9.77 1.69 -2.83
C THR A 130 11.06 2.40 -3.22
N VAL A 131 11.26 2.65 -4.52
CA VAL A 131 12.44 3.35 -5.04
C VAL A 131 12.47 4.81 -4.57
N LEU A 132 11.32 5.49 -4.56
CA LEU A 132 11.21 6.87 -4.08
C LEU A 132 11.64 6.99 -2.62
N PHE A 133 11.15 6.11 -1.72
CA PHE A 133 11.56 6.13 -0.32
C PHE A 133 13.04 5.78 -0.15
N ALA A 134 13.57 4.83 -0.93
CA ALA A 134 14.99 4.48 -0.91
C ALA A 134 15.89 5.65 -1.35
N ILE A 135 15.54 6.34 -2.44
CA ILE A 135 16.26 7.52 -2.94
C ILE A 135 16.18 8.65 -1.92
N THR A 136 15.00 8.90 -1.37
CA THR A 136 14.81 9.98 -0.39
C THR A 136 15.67 9.72 0.84
N PHE A 137 15.67 8.50 1.37
CA PHE A 137 16.56 8.08 2.45
C PHE A 137 18.05 8.30 2.10
N ALA A 138 18.50 7.88 0.92
CA ALA A 138 19.89 8.05 0.49
C ALA A 138 20.30 9.53 0.40
N ILE A 139 19.40 10.39 -0.11
CA ILE A 139 19.60 11.84 -0.16
C ILE A 139 19.62 12.43 1.26
N SER A 140 18.71 12.01 2.13
CA SER A 140 18.62 12.51 3.51
C SER A 140 19.89 12.23 4.30
N ILE A 141 20.47 11.03 4.20
CA ILE A 141 21.76 10.73 4.85
C ILE A 141 22.87 11.65 4.32
N LYS A 142 22.88 11.94 3.02
CA LYS A 142 23.92 12.76 2.39
C LYS A 142 23.82 14.24 2.78
N LEU A 143 22.60 14.78 2.85
CA LEU A 143 22.34 16.19 3.15
C LEU A 143 22.32 16.47 4.66
N PHE A 144 21.66 15.61 5.42
CA PHE A 144 21.43 15.75 6.85
C PHE A 144 22.37 14.82 7.62
N ASN A 145 23.68 15.07 7.52
CA ASN A 145 24.67 14.32 8.28
C ASN A 145 24.75 14.85 9.73
N PHE A 146 23.69 14.59 10.52
CA PHE A 146 23.56 15.06 11.90
C PHE A 146 24.61 14.46 12.86
N GLN A 147 25.27 13.36 12.49
CA GLN A 147 26.33 12.74 13.30
C GLN A 147 27.67 13.51 13.28
N ARG A 148 27.82 14.52 12.42
CA ARG A 148 29.04 15.33 12.30
C ARG A 148 28.95 16.70 12.98
N ARG A 149 27.89 16.96 13.74
CA ARG A 149 27.74 18.14 14.61
C ARG A 149 28.05 17.81 16.05
#